data_AF-A0A7Y8MIK8-F1
#
_entry.id   AF-A0A7Y8MIK8-F1
#
_cell.length_a   1.000
_cell.length_b   1.000
_cell.length_c   1.000
_cell.angle_alpha   90.00
_cell.angle_beta   90.00
_cell.angle_gamma   90.00
#
_symmetry.space_group_name_H-M   'P 1'
#
loop_
_entity.id
_entity.type
_entity.pdbx_description
1 polymer ?
#
loop_
_entity_poly.entity_id
_entity_poly.type
_entity_poly.pdbx_seq_one_letter_code
_entity_poly.pdbx_strand_id
1 'polypeptide(L)' 'MSEKKPGAALDPSVVRELAAILKDTGLSEIEYEQGELKLRLSRGAQPAPVAAAAAPAPMAA' A
#
# COMPACT_ATOMS: atom_id res chain seq x y z
N MET A 1 2.73 3.90 41.89
CA MET A 1 2.45 2.95 40.81
C MET A 1 1.88 3.72 39.64
N SER A 2 2.72 4.25 38.75
CA SER A 2 2.26 4.82 37.47
C SER A 2 2.75 3.90 36.39
N GLU A 3 1.88 3.00 35.97
CA GLU A 3 2.13 2.01 34.94
C GLU A 3 2.40 2.75 33.61
N LYS A 4 3.68 2.83 33.26
CA LYS A 4 4.17 3.24 31.95
C LYS A 4 3.64 2.23 30.93
N LYS A 5 2.47 2.51 30.32
CA LYS A 5 1.90 1.69 29.23
C LYS A 5 2.96 1.52 28.13
N PRO A 6 3.50 0.30 27.92
CA PRO A 6 4.55 0.08 26.95
C PRO A 6 3.92 0.09 25.55
N GLY A 7 4.09 1.19 24.81
CA GLY A 7 3.65 1.35 23.43
C GLY A 7 2.13 1.35 23.27
N ALA A 8 1.57 2.40 22.69
CA ALA A 8 0.20 2.32 22.19
C ALA A 8 0.18 1.32 21.03
N ALA A 9 0.04 0.03 21.33
CA ALA A 9 -0.15 -1.01 20.35
C ALA A 9 -1.31 -0.57 19.44
N LEU A 10 -1.06 -0.54 18.13
CA LEU A 10 -2.07 -0.17 17.14
C LEU A 10 -3.31 -1.03 17.38
N ASP A 11 -4.47 -0.38 17.59
CA ASP A 11 -5.68 -1.11 17.96
C ASP A 11 -6.09 -2.05 16.80
N PRO A 12 -6.25 -3.35 17.05
CA PRO A 12 -6.63 -4.31 16.01
C PRO A 12 -7.99 -3.98 15.37
N SER A 13 -8.86 -3.25 16.07
CA SER A 13 -10.15 -2.76 15.55
C SER A 13 -9.93 -1.71 14.46
N VAL A 14 -8.99 -0.79 14.66
CA VAL A 14 -8.63 0.24 13.67
C VAL A 14 -8.03 -0.42 12.42
N VAL A 15 -7.18 -1.44 12.59
CA VAL A 15 -6.64 -2.21 11.45
C VAL A 15 -7.76 -2.88 10.65
N ARG A 16 -8.78 -3.43 11.32
CA ARG A 16 -9.93 -4.06 10.66
C ARG A 16 -10.75 -3.05 9.88
N GLU A 17 -11.00 -1.87 10.44
CA GLU A 17 -11.71 -0.80 9.72
C GLU A 17 -10.93 -0.31 8.51
N LEU A 18 -9.62 -0.08 8.64
CA LEU A 18 -8.76 0.30 7.52
C LEU A 18 -8.75 -0.77 6.42
N ALA A 19 -8.74 -2.06 6.78
CA ALA A 19 -8.83 -3.17 5.83
C ALA A 19 -10.19 -3.24 5.12
N ALA A 20 -11.29 -2.96 5.82
CA ALA A 20 -12.61 -2.86 5.22
C ALA A 20 -12.67 -1.71 4.21
N ILE A 21 -12.18 -0.54 4.59
CA ILE A 21 -12.06 0.64 3.70
C ILE A 21 -11.20 0.29 2.49
N LEU A 22 -10.06 -0.38 2.66
CA LEU A 22 -9.19 -0.81 1.55
C LEU A 22 -9.97 -1.62 0.53
N LYS A 23 -10.75 -2.60 1.01
CA LYS A 23 -11.56 -3.49 0.19
C LYS A 23 -12.67 -2.75 -0.56
N ASP A 24 -13.37 -1.83 0.10
CA ASP A 24 -14.50 -1.10 -0.51
C ASP A 24 -14.05 0.02 -1.46
N THR A 25 -12.89 0.63 -1.21
CA THR A 25 -12.40 1.79 -1.99
C THR A 25 -11.42 1.44 -3.10
N GLY A 26 -11.09 0.15 -3.24
CA GLY A 26 -10.12 -0.34 -4.21
C GLY A 26 -8.70 0.16 -3.95
N LEU A 27 -8.37 0.52 -2.70
CA LEU A 27 -7.00 0.83 -2.32
C LEU A 27 -6.17 -0.47 -2.31
N SER A 28 -4.87 -0.35 -2.44
CA SER A 28 -3.96 -1.50 -2.51
C SER A 28 -2.98 -1.53 -1.34
N GLU A 29 -2.73 -0.39 -0.71
CA GLU A 29 -1.74 -0.26 0.37
C GLU A 29 -2.13 0.86 1.36
N ILE A 30 -1.89 0.61 2.65
CA ILE A 30 -2.13 1.53 3.77
C ILE A 30 -0.91 1.50 4.70
N GLU A 31 -0.27 2.66 4.88
CA GLU A 31 0.85 2.85 5.82
C GLU A 31 0.44 3.82 6.94
N TYR A 32 0.68 3.44 8.20
CA TYR A 32 0.36 4.23 9.39
C TYR A 32 1.56 4.32 10.33
N GLU A 33 2.03 5.53 10.60
CA GLU A 33 3.08 5.83 11.57
C GLU A 33 2.48 6.44 12.85
N GLN A 34 3.16 6.50 14.01
CA GLN A 34 2.64 7.15 15.23
C GLN A 34 3.63 8.19 15.82
N GLY A 35 3.35 9.49 15.70
CA GLY A 35 4.20 10.60 16.17
C GLY A 35 4.12 11.83 15.27
N GLU A 36 5.11 12.03 14.39
CA GLU A 36 5.03 12.88 13.17
C GLU A 36 4.06 12.26 12.15
N LEU A 37 2.82 12.10 12.61
CA LEU A 37 1.96 11.00 12.25
C LEU A 37 1.45 11.10 10.81
N LYS A 38 1.96 10.21 9.94
CA LYS A 38 1.61 10.19 8.53
C LYS A 38 0.78 8.94 8.21
N LEU A 39 -0.38 9.18 7.61
CA LEU A 39 -1.22 8.16 7.00
C LEU A 39 -1.09 8.28 5.48
N ARG A 40 -0.65 7.21 4.82
CA ARG A 40 -0.56 7.15 3.35
C ARG A 40 -1.50 6.08 2.82
N LEU A 41 -2.26 6.46 1.80
CA LEU A 41 -3.20 5.59 1.10
C LEU A 41 -2.81 5.57 -0.38
N SER A 42 -2.61 4.38 -0.93
CA SER A 42 -2.26 4.20 -2.34
C SER A 42 -3.30 3.31 -3.01
N ARG A 43 -3.87 3.82 -4.10
CA ARG A 43 -4.62 3.02 -5.07
C ARG A 43 -3.56 2.54 -6.06
N GLY A 44 -3.21 1.25 -6.03
CA GLY A 44 -2.05 0.70 -6.72
C GLY A 44 -1.90 1.25 -8.14
N ALA A 45 -0.68 1.62 -8.53
CA ALA A 45 -0.41 2.05 -9.88
C ALA A 45 -0.70 0.86 -10.82
N GLN A 46 -1.61 1.05 -11.77
CA GLN A 46 -1.75 0.10 -12.87
C GLN A 46 -0.37 -0.03 -13.50
N PRO A 47 0.18 -1.27 -13.67
CA PRO A 47 1.51 -1.44 -14.23
C PRO A 47 1.59 -0.63 -15.52
N ALA A 48 2.52 0.33 -15.56
CA ALA A 48 2.74 1.12 -16.75
C ALA A 48 2.97 0.13 -17.90
N PRO A 49 2.28 0.28 -19.04
CA PRO A 49 2.46 -0.63 -20.15
C PRO A 49 3.95 -0.62 -20.50
N VAL A 50 4.61 -1.75 -20.25
CA VAL A 50 5.97 -1.96 -20.72
C VAL A 50 5.88 -1.96 -22.24
N ALA A 51 6.41 -0.91 -22.87
CA ALA A 51 6.51 -0.88 -24.32
C ALA A 51 7.42 -2.05 -24.72
N ALA A 52 6.81 -3.11 -25.29
CA ALA A 52 7.57 -4.22 -25.82
C ALA A 52 8.50 -3.67 -26.91
N ALA A 53 9.81 -3.75 -26.66
CA ALA A 53 10.80 -3.41 -27.67
C ALA A 53 10.58 -4.31 -28.88
N ALA A 54 10.34 -3.69 -30.05
CA ALA A 54 10.13 -4.42 -31.29
C ALA A 54 11.36 -5.29 -31.59
N ALA A 55 11.14 -6.60 -31.71
CA ALA A 55 12.19 -7.54 -32.11
C ALA A 55 12.59 -7.26 -33.57
N PRO A 56 13.89 -7.30 -33.91
CA PRO A 56 14.34 -7.07 -35.29
C PRO A 56 13.79 -8.17 -36.21
N ALA A 57 13.24 -7.76 -37.35
CA ALA A 57 12.69 -8.67 -38.35
C ALA A 57 13.79 -9.56 -38.95
N PRO A 58 13.53 -10.86 -39.15
CA PRO A 58 14.50 -11.73 -39.82
C PRO A 58 14.69 -11.28 -41.26
N MET A 59 15.93 -10.98 -41.61
CA MET A 59 16.35 -10.72 -42.99
C MET A 59 16.34 -12.05 -43.74
N ALA A 60 15.42 -12.18 -44.70
CA ALA A 60 15.36 -13.32 -45.61
C ALA A 60 16.56 -13.26 -46.58
N ALA A 61 17.22 -14.41 -46.76
CA ALA A 61 18.33 -14.62 -47.68
C ALA A 61 17.84 -14.87 -49.11
#